data_AF-A0A8J3D7Y0-F1
#
_entry.id   AF-A0A8J3D7Y0-F1
#
_cell.length_a   1.000
_cell.length_b   1.000
_cell.length_c   1.000
_cell.angle_alpha   90.00
_cell.angle_beta   90.00
_cell.angle_gamma   90.00
#
_symmetry.space_group_name_H-M   'P 1'
#
loop_
_entity.id
_entity.type
_entity.pdbx_description
1 polymer ?
#
loop_
_entity_poly.entity_id
_entity_poly.type
_entity_poly.pdbx_seq_one_letter_code
_entity_poly.pdbx_strand_id
1 'polypeptide(L)'
;MKFQYRFLLALLLFCAAITTYAQQISKADLLMLTPEWKGERFPDGRPKVPDELLDRLKKATLEEAWAVLKNKNFRHQYTENWMTINPDSVLVGRALTATFMPGRPDVQRVYDEKGHNQDGRIKSQNAWPIDLLVKRDVYVADHHGFHNDGPTIGDNLGNSIYAKTGNGIVYDGAIRDISGLREIGGFTSFFRTYHPSHHLNNPDGDLNTTLTGINQPTRIGDAMVLPGDVVLGRDGGVIFIPPHLVEQVVKTSEIVRLRDMFGHLRLREQKYTPGQIDNRWTDDIEKDFSKWLNDHMSELPVPKEQVAEFLKGRTW
;
A
#
# COMPACT_ATOMS: atom_id res chain seq x y z
N MET A 1 -42.14 50.97 -16.85
CA MET A 1 -41.30 50.94 -15.63
C MET A 1 -41.75 49.79 -14.73
N LYS A 2 -41.07 48.63 -14.74
CA LYS A 2 -41.07 47.54 -13.73
C LYS A 2 -40.46 46.25 -14.32
N PHE A 3 -39.31 46.37 -14.98
CA PHE A 3 -38.60 45.25 -15.63
C PHE A 3 -37.14 45.22 -15.17
N GLN A 4 -36.88 45.19 -13.84
CA GLN A 4 -35.51 45.19 -13.32
C GLN A 4 -35.25 44.34 -12.06
N TYR A 5 -36.18 43.49 -11.60
CA TYR A 5 -35.98 42.72 -10.35
C TYR A 5 -36.10 41.20 -10.52
N ARG A 6 -35.59 40.64 -11.62
CA ARG A 6 -35.50 39.17 -11.78
C ARG A 6 -34.11 38.61 -12.06
N PHE A 7 -33.09 39.47 -12.18
CA PHE A 7 -31.71 39.04 -12.45
C PHE A 7 -30.76 39.09 -11.24
N LEU A 8 -31.24 39.47 -10.05
CA LEU A 8 -30.40 39.57 -8.84
C LEU A 8 -30.57 38.41 -7.83
N LEU A 9 -31.41 37.41 -8.11
CA LEU A 9 -31.64 36.27 -7.20
C LEU A 9 -30.94 34.96 -7.62
N ALA A 10 -30.14 34.98 -8.70
CA ALA A 10 -29.43 33.79 -9.18
C ALA A 10 -27.94 33.75 -8.76
N LEU A 11 -27.49 34.69 -7.92
CA LEU A 11 -26.09 34.79 -7.47
C LEU A 11 -25.92 34.52 -5.96
N LEU A 12 -26.89 33.85 -5.34
CA LEU A 12 -26.81 33.43 -3.94
C LEU A 12 -26.55 31.92 -3.89
N LEU A 13 -25.36 31.59 -3.38
CA LEU A 13 -25.00 30.33 -2.74
C LEU A 13 -24.67 29.15 -3.66
N PHE A 14 -23.59 29.30 -4.43
CA PHE A 14 -22.65 28.18 -4.61
C PHE A 14 -21.39 28.44 -3.78
N CYS A 15 -21.56 28.73 -2.49
CA CYS A 15 -20.49 28.50 -1.54
C CYS A 15 -20.43 26.97 -1.35
N ALA A 16 -19.71 26.28 -2.24
CA ALA A 16 -19.26 24.95 -1.92
C ALA A 16 -18.46 25.09 -0.63
N ALA A 17 -18.99 24.55 0.47
CA ALA A 17 -18.25 24.48 1.72
C ALA A 17 -16.97 23.70 1.41
N ILE A 18 -15.84 24.41 1.35
CA ILE A 18 -14.54 23.77 1.24
C ILE A 18 -14.29 23.18 2.62
N THR A 19 -14.69 21.93 2.82
CA THR A 19 -14.25 21.13 3.95
C THR A 19 -12.76 20.88 3.77
N THR A 20 -11.95 21.75 4.37
CA THR A 20 -10.53 21.47 4.55
C THR A 20 -10.42 20.51 5.72
N TYR A 21 -9.77 19.38 5.56
CA TYR A 21 -9.39 18.51 6.68
C TYR A 21 -7.96 18.88 7.05
N ALA A 22 -7.69 19.36 8.27
CA ALA A 22 -6.38 19.96 8.57
C ALA A 22 -5.24 18.92 8.53
N GLN A 23 -5.54 17.69 8.96
CA GLN A 23 -4.60 16.57 8.93
C GLN A 23 -4.63 15.83 7.59
N GLN A 24 -5.72 15.93 6.82
CA GLN A 24 -5.88 15.13 5.60
C GLN A 24 -5.50 15.92 4.35
N ILE A 25 -4.71 15.30 3.47
CA ILE A 25 -4.33 15.96 2.21
C ILE A 25 -5.56 16.36 1.41
N SER A 26 -5.49 17.50 0.73
CA SER A 26 -6.53 17.86 -0.22
C SER A 26 -6.46 16.96 -1.46
N LYS A 27 -7.61 16.69 -2.08
CA LYS A 27 -7.67 15.97 -3.37
C LYS A 27 -6.80 16.64 -4.43
N ALA A 28 -6.77 17.97 -4.44
CA ALA A 28 -5.99 18.74 -5.41
C ALA A 28 -4.48 18.50 -5.23
N ASP A 29 -3.99 18.55 -3.99
CA ASP A 29 -2.58 18.29 -3.71
C ASP A 29 -2.20 16.84 -4.04
N LEU A 30 -3.06 15.88 -3.70
CA LEU A 30 -2.79 14.47 -4.02
C LEU A 30 -2.75 14.21 -5.53
N LEU A 31 -3.59 14.91 -6.31
CA LEU A 31 -3.52 14.88 -7.78
C LEU A 31 -2.19 15.45 -8.29
N MET A 32 -1.73 16.57 -7.70
CA MET A 32 -0.44 17.17 -8.06
C MET A 32 0.74 16.26 -7.73
N LEU A 33 0.68 15.51 -6.62
CA LEU A 33 1.74 14.59 -6.21
C LEU A 33 1.76 13.27 -6.99
N THR A 34 0.65 12.90 -7.64
CA THR A 34 0.51 11.64 -8.38
C THR A 34 0.12 11.86 -9.85
N PRO A 35 0.82 12.73 -10.60
CA PRO A 35 0.39 13.16 -11.92
C PRO A 35 0.43 12.02 -12.94
N GLU A 36 1.32 11.05 -12.77
CA GLU A 36 1.47 9.88 -13.65
C GLU A 36 0.29 8.91 -13.57
N TRP A 37 -0.48 8.92 -12.47
CA TRP A 37 -1.65 8.06 -12.37
C TRP A 37 -2.83 8.66 -13.14
N LYS A 38 -3.22 7.99 -14.23
CA LYS A 38 -4.34 8.35 -15.12
C LYS A 38 -5.60 7.49 -14.93
N GLY A 39 -5.55 6.49 -14.05
CA GLY A 39 -6.67 5.58 -13.80
C GLY A 39 -7.72 6.15 -12.83
N GLU A 40 -8.65 5.28 -12.42
CA GLU A 40 -9.69 5.63 -11.43
C GLU A 40 -9.08 6.10 -10.11
N ARG A 41 -9.79 6.98 -9.38
CA ARG A 41 -9.40 7.48 -8.06
C ARG A 41 -10.56 7.37 -7.10
N PHE A 42 -10.25 7.21 -5.82
CA PHE A 42 -11.24 7.35 -4.75
C PHE A 42 -11.72 8.81 -4.62
N PRO A 43 -12.86 9.06 -3.93
CA PRO A 43 -13.37 10.41 -3.74
C PRO A 43 -12.36 11.39 -3.14
N ASP A 44 -11.48 10.90 -2.26
CA ASP A 44 -10.40 11.66 -1.60
C ASP A 44 -9.19 11.97 -2.51
N GLY A 45 -9.18 11.45 -3.75
CA GLY A 45 -8.10 11.66 -4.72
C GLY A 45 -7.05 10.55 -4.77
N ARG A 46 -7.08 9.58 -3.85
CA ARG A 46 -6.14 8.44 -3.85
C ARG A 46 -6.24 7.65 -5.16
N PRO A 47 -5.11 7.31 -5.81
CA PRO A 47 -5.08 6.34 -6.89
C PRO A 47 -5.78 5.03 -6.52
N LYS A 48 -6.72 4.58 -7.37
CA LYS A 48 -7.46 3.34 -7.19
C LYS A 48 -6.98 2.31 -8.22
N VAL A 49 -5.78 1.77 -7.97
CA VAL A 49 -5.22 0.65 -8.76
C VAL A 49 -6.25 -0.48 -8.85
N PRO A 50 -6.52 -1.15 -9.98
CA PRO A 50 -7.52 -2.22 -10.05
C PRO A 50 -7.27 -3.42 -9.10
N ASP A 51 -8.34 -4.03 -8.56
CA ASP A 51 -8.22 -5.19 -7.66
C ASP A 51 -7.54 -6.41 -8.33
N GLU A 52 -7.76 -6.59 -9.63
CA GLU A 52 -7.13 -7.66 -10.42
C GLU A 52 -5.60 -7.57 -10.40
N LEU A 53 -5.04 -6.36 -10.51
CA LEU A 53 -3.59 -6.16 -10.42
C LEU A 53 -3.07 -6.50 -9.02
N LEU A 54 -3.83 -6.17 -7.97
CA LEU A 54 -3.48 -6.54 -6.60
C LEU A 54 -3.47 -8.06 -6.41
N ASP A 55 -4.45 -8.78 -6.97
CA ASP A 55 -4.50 -10.25 -6.88
C ASP A 55 -3.35 -10.92 -7.64
N ARG A 56 -2.99 -10.40 -8.82
CA ARG A 56 -1.84 -10.89 -9.59
C ARG A 56 -0.51 -10.58 -8.89
N LEU A 57 -0.40 -9.40 -8.27
CA LEU A 57 0.79 -8.97 -7.54
C LEU A 57 1.11 -9.85 -6.33
N LYS A 58 0.13 -10.53 -5.71
CA LYS A 58 0.38 -11.48 -4.60
C LYS A 58 1.38 -12.58 -4.94
N LYS A 59 1.54 -12.92 -6.22
CA LYS A 59 2.49 -13.95 -6.67
C LYS A 59 3.90 -13.39 -6.94
N ALA A 60 4.06 -12.07 -6.96
CA ALA A 60 5.35 -11.44 -7.21
C ALA A 60 6.28 -11.54 -6.00
N THR A 61 7.58 -11.65 -6.25
CA THR A 61 8.60 -11.53 -5.20
C THR A 61 9.01 -10.08 -5.01
N LEU A 62 9.71 -9.80 -3.90
CA LEU A 62 10.25 -8.47 -3.63
C LEU A 62 11.33 -8.09 -4.66
N GLU A 63 12.15 -9.05 -5.10
CA GLU A 63 13.22 -8.86 -6.08
C GLU A 63 12.66 -8.49 -7.46
N GLU A 64 11.58 -9.14 -7.89
CA GLU A 64 10.92 -8.84 -9.17
C GLU A 64 10.36 -7.40 -9.16
N ALA A 65 9.70 -7.00 -8.07
CA ALA A 65 9.21 -5.64 -7.91
C ALA A 65 10.36 -4.63 -7.83
N TRP A 66 11.39 -4.94 -7.04
CA TRP A 66 12.58 -4.10 -6.88
C TRP A 66 13.30 -3.86 -8.20
N ALA A 67 13.47 -4.89 -9.04
CA ALA A 67 14.12 -4.76 -10.34
C ALA A 67 13.42 -3.72 -11.23
N VAL A 68 12.09 -3.75 -11.29
CA VAL A 68 11.30 -2.77 -12.04
C VAL A 68 11.46 -1.36 -11.47
N LEU A 69 11.30 -1.20 -10.16
CA LEU A 69 11.40 0.10 -9.50
C LEU A 69 12.80 0.72 -9.65
N LYS A 70 13.86 -0.07 -9.41
CA LYS A 70 15.26 0.35 -9.58
C LYS A 70 15.53 0.81 -11.01
N ASN A 71 15.02 0.11 -12.01
CA ASN A 71 15.15 0.48 -13.44
C ASN A 71 14.42 1.78 -13.78
N LYS A 72 13.42 2.16 -13.00
CA LYS A 72 12.71 3.45 -13.07
C LYS A 72 13.28 4.51 -12.11
N ASN A 73 14.45 4.25 -11.53
CA ASN A 73 15.16 5.10 -10.58
C ASN A 73 14.47 5.29 -9.21
N PHE A 74 13.55 4.39 -8.85
CA PHE A 74 12.96 4.31 -7.50
C PHE A 74 13.84 3.40 -6.63
N ARG A 75 14.80 3.99 -5.92
CA ARG A 75 15.86 3.27 -5.19
C ARG A 75 15.65 3.17 -3.67
N HIS A 76 14.53 3.70 -3.17
CA HIS A 76 14.26 3.78 -1.72
C HIS A 76 12.89 3.20 -1.35
N GLN A 77 12.26 2.45 -2.25
CA GLN A 77 10.89 1.97 -2.03
C GLN A 77 10.79 0.67 -1.20
N TYR A 78 11.91 0.13 -0.74
CA TYR A 78 11.98 -1.10 0.04
C TYR A 78 12.40 -0.80 1.48
N THR A 79 11.80 -1.49 2.44
CA THR A 79 12.14 -1.43 3.86
C THR A 79 12.02 -2.82 4.49
N GLU A 80 12.91 -3.09 5.42
CA GLU A 80 13.09 -4.40 6.08
C GLU A 80 13.11 -4.26 7.61
N ASN A 81 13.47 -5.32 8.34
CA ASN A 81 13.49 -5.38 9.80
C ASN A 81 12.08 -5.26 10.41
N TRP A 82 11.16 -6.08 9.89
CA TRP A 82 9.79 -6.16 10.36
C TRP A 82 9.56 -7.41 11.20
N MET A 83 8.80 -7.26 12.28
CA MET A 83 8.11 -8.35 12.93
C MET A 83 6.78 -8.62 12.21
N THR A 84 6.33 -9.87 12.26
CA THR A 84 5.09 -10.32 11.64
C THR A 84 4.34 -11.27 12.57
N ILE A 85 3.01 -11.19 12.62
CA ILE A 85 2.20 -12.16 13.37
C ILE A 85 2.10 -13.49 12.61
N ASN A 86 1.94 -13.40 11.28
CA ASN A 86 1.80 -14.54 10.37
C ASN A 86 2.88 -14.45 9.26
N PRO A 87 4.08 -15.03 9.47
CA PRO A 87 5.22 -14.85 8.57
C PRO A 87 4.98 -15.28 7.12
N ASP A 88 4.15 -16.31 6.90
CA ASP A 88 3.87 -16.85 5.56
C ASP A 88 2.83 -16.03 4.78
N SER A 89 2.28 -14.96 5.38
CA SER A 89 1.24 -14.15 4.75
C SER A 89 1.82 -13.12 3.78
N VAL A 90 1.12 -12.93 2.65
CA VAL A 90 1.45 -11.91 1.64
C VAL A 90 0.48 -10.75 1.74
N LEU A 91 0.99 -9.57 2.12
CA LEU A 91 0.23 -8.33 2.21
C LEU A 91 0.22 -7.63 0.86
N VAL A 92 -0.96 -7.44 0.28
CA VAL A 92 -1.14 -6.58 -0.90
C VAL A 92 -2.35 -5.68 -0.76
N GLY A 93 -2.16 -4.38 -0.98
CA GLY A 93 -3.26 -3.44 -1.05
C GLY A 93 -2.80 -1.99 -1.20
N ARG A 94 -3.78 -1.08 -1.25
CA ARG A 94 -3.54 0.35 -1.49
C ARG A 94 -3.28 1.05 -0.15
N ALA A 95 -2.22 1.83 -0.06
CA ALA A 95 -1.87 2.52 1.18
C ALA A 95 -2.93 3.57 1.55
N LEU A 96 -3.44 3.48 2.78
CA LEU A 96 -3.97 4.63 3.50
C LEU A 96 -2.92 5.03 4.51
N THR A 97 -2.35 6.22 4.36
CA THR A 97 -1.22 6.64 5.19
C THR A 97 -1.69 7.40 6.43
N ALA A 98 -1.00 7.19 7.55
CA ALA A 98 -1.15 7.99 8.77
C ALA A 98 0.23 8.37 9.29
N THR A 99 0.37 9.58 9.84
CA THR A 99 1.63 10.07 10.42
C THR A 99 1.37 10.63 11.79
N PHE A 100 2.04 10.06 12.77
CA PHE A 100 2.06 10.54 14.14
C PHE A 100 3.40 11.22 14.41
N MET A 101 3.36 12.26 15.23
CA MET A 101 4.53 12.98 15.73
C MET A 101 4.53 12.94 17.27
N PRO A 102 5.63 13.33 17.94
CA PRO A 102 5.62 13.54 19.38
C PRO A 102 4.41 14.34 19.83
N GLY A 103 3.81 13.90 20.94
CA GLY A 103 2.67 14.53 21.54
C GLY A 103 2.91 16.03 21.75
N ARG A 104 2.02 16.85 21.20
CA ARG A 104 2.02 18.30 21.38
C ARG A 104 0.65 18.78 21.81
N PRO A 105 0.41 19.03 23.11
CA PRO A 105 -0.92 19.35 23.64
C PRO A 105 -1.62 20.53 22.97
N ASP A 106 -0.87 21.56 22.60
CA ASP A 106 -1.37 22.73 21.86
C ASP A 106 -1.96 22.32 20.50
N VAL A 107 -1.24 21.48 19.76
CA VAL A 107 -1.64 20.99 18.44
C VAL A 107 -2.75 19.93 18.54
N GLN A 108 -2.63 19.01 19.50
CA GLN A 108 -3.61 17.97 19.80
C GLN A 108 -5.00 18.56 20.00
N ARG A 109 -5.11 19.61 20.84
CA ARG A 109 -6.40 20.27 21.12
C ARG A 109 -7.02 20.88 19.87
N VAL A 110 -6.23 21.53 19.01
CA VAL A 110 -6.71 22.12 17.75
C VAL A 110 -7.26 21.03 16.83
N TYR A 111 -6.56 19.90 16.72
CA TYR A 111 -7.01 18.78 15.92
C TYR A 111 -8.24 18.08 16.51
N ASP A 112 -8.32 17.90 17.82
CA ASP A 112 -9.50 17.32 18.50
C ASP A 112 -10.73 18.22 18.33
N GLU A 113 -10.60 19.52 18.57
CA GLU A 113 -11.69 20.49 18.40
C GLU A 113 -12.24 20.47 16.97
N LYS A 114 -11.36 20.49 15.96
CA LYS A 114 -11.78 20.39 14.57
C LYS A 114 -12.35 19.02 14.23
N GLY A 115 -11.65 17.96 14.63
CA GLY A 115 -12.02 16.57 14.34
C GLY A 115 -13.44 16.28 14.83
N HIS A 116 -13.75 16.62 16.08
CA HIS A 116 -15.05 16.36 16.69
C HIS A 116 -16.15 17.32 16.21
N ASN A 117 -15.85 18.61 16.05
CA ASN A 117 -16.89 19.61 15.79
C ASN A 117 -17.12 19.94 14.30
N GLN A 118 -16.15 19.65 13.42
CA GLN A 118 -16.22 19.99 11.99
C GLN A 118 -16.15 18.75 11.10
N ASP A 119 -15.22 17.83 11.39
CA ASP A 119 -14.94 16.69 10.51
C ASP A 119 -15.80 15.44 10.85
N GLY A 120 -16.55 15.49 11.95
CA GLY A 120 -17.42 14.39 12.40
C GLY A 120 -16.67 13.16 12.92
N ARG A 121 -15.40 13.32 13.32
CA ARG A 121 -14.58 12.27 13.90
C ARG A 121 -15.07 11.91 15.29
N ILE A 122 -14.93 10.65 15.66
CA ILE A 122 -15.35 10.13 16.96
C ILE A 122 -14.13 9.54 17.67
N LYS A 123 -14.11 9.63 19.00
CA LYS A 123 -13.03 9.14 19.86
C LYS A 123 -11.68 9.81 19.56
N SER A 124 -10.61 9.14 19.97
CA SER A 124 -9.22 9.55 19.88
C SER A 124 -8.67 9.44 18.45
N GLN A 125 -7.64 10.25 18.16
CA GLN A 125 -7.07 10.41 16.83
C GLN A 125 -6.56 9.11 16.18
N ASN A 126 -6.14 8.12 16.97
CA ASN A 126 -5.67 6.84 16.46
C ASN A 126 -6.72 6.03 15.69
N ALA A 127 -8.02 6.27 15.92
CA ALA A 127 -9.10 5.62 15.18
C ALA A 127 -9.43 6.33 13.85
N TRP A 128 -9.11 7.61 13.72
CA TRP A 128 -9.58 8.44 12.60
C TRP A 128 -9.09 7.95 11.23
N PRO A 129 -7.82 7.54 11.02
CA PRO A 129 -7.40 6.97 9.75
C PRO A 129 -8.09 5.64 9.44
N ILE A 130 -8.35 4.82 10.48
CA ILE A 130 -8.98 3.51 10.34
C ILE A 130 -10.41 3.65 9.84
N ASP A 131 -11.12 4.70 10.26
CA ASP A 131 -12.49 4.96 9.81
C ASP A 131 -12.60 5.15 8.29
N LEU A 132 -11.55 5.67 7.66
CA LEU A 132 -11.48 5.95 6.23
C LEU A 132 -11.07 4.75 5.38
N LEU A 133 -10.60 3.67 6.00
CA LEU A 133 -10.19 2.47 5.28
C LEU A 133 -11.37 1.86 4.52
N VAL A 134 -11.09 1.44 3.29
CA VAL A 134 -12.04 0.70 2.46
C VAL A 134 -11.48 -0.69 2.11
N LYS A 135 -12.33 -1.53 1.51
CA LYS A 135 -11.94 -2.87 1.06
C LYS A 135 -10.64 -2.79 0.26
N ARG A 136 -9.69 -3.69 0.55
CA ARG A 136 -8.38 -3.81 -0.12
C ARG A 136 -7.37 -2.69 0.14
N ASP A 137 -7.64 -1.81 1.11
CA ASP A 137 -6.61 -0.91 1.64
C ASP A 137 -5.63 -1.66 2.55
N VAL A 138 -4.46 -1.08 2.75
CA VAL A 138 -3.51 -1.41 3.82
C VAL A 138 -3.37 -0.18 4.69
N TYR A 139 -3.51 -0.35 6.00
CA TYR A 139 -3.24 0.74 6.93
C TYR A 139 -1.73 0.88 7.12
N VAL A 140 -1.18 1.99 6.64
CA VAL A 140 0.26 2.29 6.64
C VAL A 140 0.49 3.46 7.57
N ALA A 141 1.21 3.26 8.67
CA ALA A 141 1.37 4.32 9.67
C ALA A 141 2.82 4.48 10.14
N ASP A 142 3.30 5.72 10.15
CA ASP A 142 4.47 6.13 10.92
C ASP A 142 4.01 6.52 12.34
N HIS A 143 4.45 5.78 13.35
CA HIS A 143 4.10 6.03 14.74
C HIS A 143 5.26 6.62 15.56
N HIS A 144 6.21 7.30 14.91
CA HIS A 144 7.32 7.99 15.55
C HIS A 144 8.20 7.07 16.44
N GLY A 145 8.26 5.77 16.14
CA GLY A 145 9.12 4.82 16.86
C GLY A 145 8.83 4.67 18.36
N PHE A 146 7.71 5.19 18.88
CA PHE A 146 7.35 5.01 20.29
C PHE A 146 7.13 3.53 20.61
N HIS A 147 7.90 3.03 21.58
CA HIS A 147 7.82 1.67 22.06
C HIS A 147 6.97 1.58 23.34
N ASN A 148 7.44 2.21 24.42
CA ASN A 148 6.67 2.35 25.65
C ASN A 148 5.57 3.38 25.44
N ASP A 149 4.38 3.05 25.94
CA ASP A 149 3.12 3.77 25.70
C ASP A 149 2.80 4.04 24.24
N GLY A 150 3.54 3.47 23.29
CA GLY A 150 3.37 3.66 21.86
C GLY A 150 2.18 2.92 21.24
N PRO A 151 1.86 1.67 21.61
CA PRO A 151 0.94 0.85 20.82
C PRO A 151 -0.45 1.46 20.62
N THR A 152 -0.77 1.83 19.37
CA THR A 152 -2.16 2.14 18.98
C THR A 152 -2.90 0.93 18.45
N ILE A 153 -2.20 0.01 17.78
CA ILE A 153 -2.81 -1.20 17.24
C ILE A 153 -2.82 -2.30 18.31
N GLY A 154 -4.03 -2.58 18.79
CA GLY A 154 -4.40 -3.78 19.54
C GLY A 154 -5.53 -4.53 18.84
N ASP A 155 -6.10 -5.52 19.52
CA ASP A 155 -7.12 -6.44 18.99
C ASP A 155 -8.35 -5.74 18.39
N ASN A 156 -8.89 -4.72 19.06
CA ASN A 156 -10.08 -3.99 18.65
C ASN A 156 -9.85 -3.23 17.33
N LEU A 157 -8.72 -2.51 17.24
CA LEU A 157 -8.38 -1.78 16.02
C LEU A 157 -7.97 -2.73 14.91
N GLY A 158 -7.26 -3.81 15.21
CA GLY A 158 -6.97 -4.88 14.25
C GLY A 158 -8.24 -5.49 13.65
N ASN A 159 -9.23 -5.80 14.48
CA ASN A 159 -10.54 -6.29 14.02
C ASN A 159 -11.25 -5.26 13.14
N SER A 160 -11.24 -3.97 13.52
CA SER A 160 -11.85 -2.91 12.71
C SER A 160 -11.17 -2.76 11.33
N ILE A 161 -9.83 -2.76 11.32
CA ILE A 161 -9.03 -2.72 10.08
C ILE A 161 -9.36 -3.92 9.21
N TYR A 162 -9.34 -5.14 9.77
CA TYR A 162 -9.62 -6.35 9.01
C TYR A 162 -11.05 -6.39 8.48
N ALA A 163 -12.04 -6.02 9.30
CA ALA A 163 -13.44 -5.99 8.88
C ALA A 163 -13.70 -5.00 7.72
N LYS A 164 -13.02 -3.85 7.71
CA LYS A 164 -13.12 -2.85 6.63
C LYS A 164 -12.37 -3.27 5.37
N THR A 165 -11.18 -3.83 5.52
CA THR A 165 -10.22 -3.98 4.41
C THR A 165 -10.11 -5.41 3.87
N GLY A 166 -10.27 -6.41 4.74
CA GLY A 166 -9.85 -7.80 4.48
C GLY A 166 -8.34 -8.00 4.38
N ASN A 167 -7.54 -7.03 4.84
CA ASN A 167 -6.08 -6.99 4.73
C ASN A 167 -5.43 -6.81 6.13
N GLY A 168 -4.58 -5.80 6.31
CA GLY A 168 -3.88 -5.55 7.56
C GLY A 168 -2.99 -4.33 7.48
N ILE A 169 -1.79 -4.40 8.06
CA ILE A 169 -1.01 -3.22 8.42
C ILE A 169 0.45 -3.27 7.97
N VAL A 170 0.99 -2.09 7.67
CA VAL A 170 2.41 -1.78 7.82
C VAL A 170 2.52 -0.67 8.85
N TYR A 171 3.06 -0.97 10.02
CA TYR A 171 3.01 -0.08 11.17
C TYR A 171 4.42 0.16 11.71
N ASP A 172 4.97 1.34 11.41
CA ASP A 172 6.30 1.77 11.86
C ASP A 172 6.27 2.21 13.33
N GLY A 173 6.05 1.24 14.21
CA GLY A 173 5.89 1.43 15.65
C GLY A 173 5.61 0.14 16.40
N ALA A 174 5.28 0.29 17.68
CA ALA A 174 4.92 -0.83 18.54
C ALA A 174 3.44 -1.24 18.39
N ILE A 175 3.15 -2.52 18.48
CA ILE A 175 1.77 -3.03 18.61
C ILE A 175 1.58 -3.74 19.96
N ARG A 176 0.34 -4.06 20.29
CA ARG A 176 -0.05 -4.83 21.49
C ARG A 176 -1.07 -5.92 21.14
N ASP A 177 -1.51 -6.68 22.13
CA ASP A 177 -2.58 -7.68 22.01
C ASP A 177 -2.34 -8.74 20.91
N ILE A 178 -1.09 -9.20 20.75
CA ILE A 178 -0.69 -10.15 19.68
C ILE A 178 -1.57 -11.41 19.67
N SER A 179 -1.97 -11.93 20.83
CA SER A 179 -2.84 -13.11 20.92
C SER A 179 -4.18 -12.86 20.22
N GLY A 180 -4.86 -11.75 20.55
CA GLY A 180 -6.14 -11.39 19.92
C GLY A 180 -5.99 -11.04 18.44
N LEU A 181 -4.89 -10.38 18.05
CA LEU A 181 -4.60 -10.11 16.64
C LEU A 181 -4.36 -11.39 15.83
N ARG A 182 -3.74 -12.41 16.42
CA ARG A 182 -3.51 -13.71 15.80
C ARG A 182 -4.82 -14.47 15.55
N GLU A 183 -5.79 -14.35 16.45
CA GLU A 183 -7.12 -14.99 16.31
C GLU A 183 -7.92 -14.48 15.11
N ILE A 184 -7.62 -13.29 14.59
CA ILE A 184 -8.24 -12.76 13.37
C ILE A 184 -7.90 -13.61 12.14
N GLY A 185 -6.76 -14.33 12.16
CA GLY A 185 -6.31 -15.25 11.12
C GLY A 185 -5.79 -14.54 9.86
N GLY A 186 -6.67 -13.85 9.11
CA GLY A 186 -6.31 -13.20 7.84
C GLY A 186 -5.62 -11.84 7.97
N PHE A 187 -5.45 -11.33 9.20
CA PHE A 187 -4.82 -10.04 9.45
C PHE A 187 -3.31 -10.10 9.22
N THR A 188 -2.87 -9.68 8.04
CA THR A 188 -1.44 -9.68 7.69
C THR A 188 -0.77 -8.43 8.23
N SER A 189 0.34 -8.58 8.95
CA SER A 189 0.95 -7.49 9.71
C SER A 189 2.47 -7.43 9.54
N PHE A 190 2.96 -6.23 9.31
CA PHE A 190 4.37 -5.86 9.39
C PHE A 190 4.48 -4.72 10.40
N PHE A 191 5.22 -4.90 11.48
CA PHE A 191 5.38 -3.91 12.54
C PHE A 191 6.78 -3.93 13.16
N ARG A 192 7.18 -2.88 13.90
CA ARG A 192 8.57 -2.79 14.41
C ARG A 192 8.79 -3.55 15.71
N THR A 193 7.91 -3.34 16.69
CA THR A 193 8.11 -3.87 18.04
C THR A 193 6.80 -4.25 18.70
N TYR A 194 6.88 -4.96 19.83
CA TYR A 194 5.74 -5.27 20.68
C TYR A 194 5.96 -4.68 22.07
N HIS A 195 4.94 -4.05 22.64
CA HIS A 195 4.94 -3.63 24.03
C HIS A 195 3.54 -3.81 24.64
N PRO A 196 3.41 -4.26 25.91
CA PRO A 196 2.10 -4.51 26.52
C PRO A 196 1.34 -3.25 26.97
N SER A 197 1.96 -2.07 26.88
CA SER A 197 1.29 -0.79 27.22
C SER A 197 0.38 -0.29 26.09
N HIS A 198 -0.13 0.94 26.23
CA HIS A 198 -1.07 1.52 25.30
C HIS A 198 -0.82 2.99 25.01
N HIS A 199 -1.24 3.41 23.83
CA HIS A 199 -1.28 4.81 23.41
C HIS A 199 -2.03 5.71 24.38
N LEU A 200 -1.42 6.85 24.72
CA LEU A 200 -1.92 7.86 25.65
C LEU A 200 -2.29 9.13 24.90
N ASN A 201 -3.55 9.55 24.99
CA ASN A 201 -4.11 10.59 24.13
C ASN A 201 -4.64 11.83 24.88
N ASN A 202 -4.23 12.04 26.13
CA ASN A 202 -4.75 13.10 26.99
C ASN A 202 -3.86 14.35 26.94
N PRO A 203 -4.30 15.45 26.31
CA PRO A 203 -3.51 16.69 26.23
C PRO A 203 -3.32 17.42 27.57
N ASP A 204 -3.94 16.98 28.66
CA ASP A 204 -3.78 17.56 30.00
C ASP A 204 -2.75 16.80 30.88
N GLY A 205 -2.12 15.74 30.39
CA GLY A 205 -1.04 15.05 31.12
C GLY A 205 -0.38 13.92 30.35
N ASP A 206 -1.17 12.91 29.98
CA ASP A 206 -0.70 11.67 29.37
C ASP A 206 -0.88 11.73 27.84
N LEU A 207 -0.02 12.46 27.15
CA LEU A 207 0.01 12.53 25.68
C LEU A 207 1.36 12.06 25.15
N ASN A 208 1.37 10.98 24.37
CA ASN A 208 2.61 10.45 23.78
C ASN A 208 2.78 10.84 22.30
N THR A 209 1.72 10.78 21.50
CA THR A 209 1.74 11.17 20.08
C THR A 209 0.54 12.03 19.69
N THR A 210 0.72 12.78 18.60
CA THR A 210 -0.34 13.55 17.94
C THR A 210 -0.39 13.13 16.48
N LEU A 211 -1.59 12.83 15.96
CA LEU A 211 -1.78 12.55 14.54
C LEU A 211 -1.65 13.87 13.77
N THR A 212 -0.70 13.96 12.86
CA THR A 212 -0.47 15.18 12.08
C THR A 212 -0.82 15.00 10.61
N GLY A 213 -0.90 13.76 10.12
CA GLY A 213 -1.22 13.46 8.73
C GLY A 213 -2.15 12.26 8.56
N ILE A 214 -3.18 12.42 7.72
CA ILE A 214 -4.02 11.34 7.18
C ILE A 214 -3.96 11.44 5.65
N ASN A 215 -3.64 10.36 4.96
CA ASN A 215 -3.38 10.41 3.53
C ASN A 215 -2.39 11.53 3.15
N GLN A 216 -1.41 11.83 4.01
CA GLN A 216 -0.29 12.70 3.64
C GLN A 216 0.89 11.83 3.17
N PRO A 217 1.82 12.35 2.36
CA PRO A 217 3.11 11.71 2.17
C PRO A 217 3.74 11.43 3.53
N THR A 218 4.20 10.20 3.74
CA THR A 218 4.82 9.79 4.99
C THR A 218 6.10 9.01 4.74
N ARG A 219 6.89 8.81 5.78
CA ARG A 219 8.11 8.00 5.75
C ARG A 219 7.85 6.70 6.50
N ILE A 220 8.15 5.57 5.87
CA ILE A 220 8.12 4.25 6.50
C ILE A 220 9.48 3.59 6.27
N GLY A 221 10.26 3.40 7.34
CA GLY A 221 11.67 3.07 7.22
C GLY A 221 12.39 4.07 6.32
N ASP A 222 12.97 3.61 5.21
CA ASP A 222 13.65 4.48 4.24
C ASP A 222 12.79 4.85 3.03
N ALA A 223 11.53 4.39 2.99
CA ALA A 223 10.61 4.67 1.89
C ALA A 223 9.75 5.90 2.15
N MET A 224 9.66 6.75 1.13
CA MET A 224 8.57 7.72 1.03
C MET A 224 7.34 6.98 0.48
N VAL A 225 6.23 7.08 1.21
CA VAL A 225 4.97 6.43 0.86
C VAL A 225 3.92 7.48 0.59
N LEU A 226 3.33 7.43 -0.60
CA LEU A 226 2.18 8.23 -0.96
C LEU A 226 0.87 7.47 -0.72
N PRO A 227 -0.22 8.17 -0.38
CA PRO A 227 -1.55 7.59 -0.33
C PRO A 227 -1.93 6.96 -1.68
N GLY A 228 -2.35 5.70 -1.65
CA GLY A 228 -2.70 4.93 -2.83
C GLY A 228 -1.54 4.16 -3.47
N ASP A 229 -0.29 4.35 -3.03
CA ASP A 229 0.82 3.45 -3.37
C ASP A 229 0.42 2.01 -3.03
N VAL A 230 0.86 1.05 -3.84
CA VAL A 230 0.56 -0.36 -3.59
C VAL A 230 1.64 -0.96 -2.70
N VAL A 231 1.22 -1.49 -1.57
CA VAL A 231 2.07 -2.24 -0.65
C VAL A 231 2.20 -3.67 -1.16
N LEU A 232 3.42 -4.20 -1.23
CA LEU A 232 3.71 -5.63 -1.30
C LEU A 232 4.60 -5.99 -0.11
N GLY A 233 4.04 -6.69 0.87
CA GLY A 233 4.76 -7.20 2.04
C GLY A 233 4.81 -8.73 2.02
N ARG A 234 6.02 -9.30 2.13
CA ARG A 234 6.26 -10.75 2.21
C ARG A 234 7.71 -11.00 2.64
N ASP A 235 8.01 -12.21 3.08
CA ASP A 235 9.39 -12.66 3.33
C ASP A 235 10.19 -11.71 4.28
N GLY A 236 9.49 -11.09 5.25
CA GLY A 236 10.07 -10.15 6.21
C GLY A 236 10.36 -8.73 5.68
N GLY A 237 10.06 -8.44 4.41
CA GLY A 237 10.26 -7.16 3.76
C GLY A 237 8.97 -6.53 3.24
N VAL A 238 9.00 -5.20 3.03
CA VAL A 238 7.89 -4.44 2.45
C VAL A 238 8.43 -3.54 1.34
N ILE A 239 7.78 -3.55 0.18
CA ILE A 239 8.05 -2.64 -0.92
C ILE A 239 6.79 -1.82 -1.26
N PHE A 240 6.98 -0.51 -1.50
CA PHE A 240 5.92 0.44 -1.84
C PHE A 240 6.01 0.83 -3.31
N ILE A 241 5.06 0.36 -4.11
CA ILE A 241 5.05 0.49 -5.56
C ILE A 241 4.17 1.69 -5.96
N PRO A 242 4.73 2.72 -6.64
CA PRO A 242 3.93 3.81 -7.18
C PRO A 242 2.81 3.28 -8.10
N PRO A 243 1.58 3.81 -8.04
CA PRO A 243 0.40 3.24 -8.70
C PRO A 243 0.56 3.03 -10.20
N HIS A 244 1.22 3.98 -10.87
CA HIS A 244 1.47 3.96 -12.31
C HIS A 244 2.48 2.88 -12.75
N LEU A 245 3.22 2.27 -11.81
CA LEU A 245 4.18 1.20 -12.08
C LEU A 245 3.65 -0.19 -11.74
N VAL A 246 2.51 -0.31 -11.07
CA VAL A 246 2.01 -1.60 -10.57
C VAL A 246 1.77 -2.59 -11.70
N GLU A 247 1.15 -2.16 -12.80
CA GLU A 247 0.93 -3.03 -13.96
C GLU A 247 2.25 -3.52 -14.57
N GLN A 248 3.26 -2.64 -14.64
CA GLN A 248 4.58 -3.02 -15.13
C GLN A 248 5.24 -4.05 -14.21
N VAL A 249 5.14 -3.87 -12.89
CA VAL A 249 5.64 -4.84 -11.90
C VAL A 249 4.96 -6.20 -12.08
N VAL A 250 3.63 -6.22 -12.17
CA VAL A 250 2.85 -7.45 -12.36
C VAL A 250 3.27 -8.18 -13.63
N LYS A 251 3.26 -7.48 -14.78
CA LYS A 251 3.62 -8.09 -16.07
C LYS A 251 5.06 -8.60 -16.08
N THR A 252 5.99 -7.84 -15.50
CA THR A 252 7.41 -8.25 -15.44
C THR A 252 7.58 -9.48 -14.55
N SER A 253 6.98 -9.50 -13.36
CA SER A 253 6.99 -10.65 -12.45
C SER A 253 6.44 -11.92 -13.11
N GLU A 254 5.35 -11.80 -13.88
CA GLU A 254 4.79 -12.94 -14.59
C GLU A 254 5.76 -13.53 -15.63
N ILE A 255 6.50 -12.68 -16.38
CA ILE A 255 7.54 -13.16 -17.31
C ILE A 255 8.68 -13.83 -16.57
N VAL A 256 9.19 -13.18 -15.52
CA VAL A 256 10.34 -13.68 -14.76
C VAL A 256 10.01 -15.05 -14.17
N ARG A 257 8.85 -15.18 -13.54
CA ARG A 257 8.36 -16.47 -13.03
C ARG A 257 8.30 -17.56 -14.08
N LEU A 258 7.80 -17.26 -15.29
CA LEU A 258 7.76 -18.24 -16.37
C LEU A 258 9.18 -18.64 -16.80
N ARG A 259 10.10 -17.68 -16.88
CA ARG A 259 11.50 -17.95 -17.20
C ARG A 259 12.19 -18.79 -16.13
N ASP A 260 11.92 -18.51 -14.86
CA ASP A 260 12.47 -19.26 -13.73
C ASP A 260 11.91 -20.68 -13.70
N MET A 261 10.61 -20.87 -13.90
CA MET A 261 10.00 -22.20 -14.01
C MET A 261 10.67 -23.04 -15.09
N PHE A 262 10.88 -22.47 -16.28
CA PHE A 262 11.59 -23.12 -17.38
C PHE A 262 13.06 -23.38 -17.05
N GLY A 263 13.77 -22.37 -16.54
CA GLY A 263 15.18 -22.48 -16.18
C GLY A 263 15.41 -23.58 -15.15
N HIS A 264 14.65 -23.57 -14.05
CA HIS A 264 14.69 -24.60 -13.03
C HIS A 264 14.38 -25.99 -13.58
N LEU A 265 13.41 -26.12 -14.49
CA LEU A 265 13.12 -27.39 -15.15
C LEU A 265 14.33 -27.88 -15.95
N ARG A 266 14.89 -27.05 -16.84
CA ARG A 266 16.01 -27.43 -17.69
C ARG A 266 17.31 -27.70 -16.91
N LEU A 267 17.51 -27.01 -15.79
CA LEU A 267 18.62 -27.28 -14.87
C LEU A 267 18.47 -28.65 -14.20
N ARG A 268 17.26 -29.01 -13.72
CA ARG A 268 16.99 -30.33 -13.15
C ARG A 268 17.15 -31.46 -14.17
N GLU A 269 16.79 -31.19 -15.42
CA GLU A 269 17.00 -32.12 -16.55
C GLU A 269 18.46 -32.15 -17.02
N GLN A 270 19.34 -31.29 -16.48
CA GLN A 270 20.73 -31.13 -16.88
C GLN A 270 20.91 -30.78 -18.37
N LYS A 271 19.88 -30.19 -19.01
CA LYS A 271 19.91 -29.79 -20.42
C LYS A 271 20.80 -28.56 -20.64
N TYR A 272 20.78 -27.64 -19.69
CA TYR A 272 21.62 -26.43 -19.67
C TYR A 272 22.37 -26.33 -18.36
N THR A 273 23.47 -25.60 -18.37
CA THR A 273 24.24 -25.26 -17.17
C THR A 273 23.64 -24.04 -16.44
N PRO A 274 23.91 -23.86 -15.14
CA PRO A 274 23.51 -22.65 -14.41
C PRO A 274 23.98 -21.37 -15.10
N GLY A 275 25.24 -21.33 -15.56
CA GLY A 275 25.79 -20.17 -16.26
C GLY A 275 25.09 -19.84 -17.58
N GLN A 276 24.46 -20.81 -18.25
CA GLN A 276 23.66 -20.53 -19.46
C GLN A 276 22.28 -19.94 -19.11
N ILE A 277 21.68 -20.39 -18.00
CA ILE A 277 20.35 -19.93 -17.56
C ILE A 277 20.41 -18.57 -16.86
N ASP A 278 21.46 -18.30 -16.09
CA ASP A 278 21.62 -17.05 -15.32
C ASP A 278 22.11 -15.86 -16.17
N ASN A 279 22.37 -16.07 -17.46
CA ASN A 279 22.79 -15.04 -18.41
C ASN A 279 21.69 -14.70 -19.42
N ARG A 280 21.97 -13.74 -20.30
CA ARG A 280 21.16 -13.53 -21.50
C ARG A 280 21.10 -14.85 -22.30
N TRP A 281 19.91 -15.38 -22.47
CA TRP A 281 19.68 -16.63 -23.20
C TRP A 281 20.05 -16.48 -24.68
N THR A 282 20.66 -17.53 -25.22
CA THR A 282 20.91 -17.65 -26.66
C THR A 282 19.60 -17.91 -27.40
N ASP A 283 19.60 -17.71 -28.72
CA ASP A 283 18.41 -17.93 -29.56
C ASP A 283 17.87 -19.37 -29.43
N ASP A 284 18.73 -20.37 -29.23
CA ASP A 284 18.34 -21.75 -29.03
C ASP A 284 17.57 -21.97 -27.72
N ILE A 285 18.03 -21.34 -26.64
CA ILE A 285 17.35 -21.39 -25.33
C ILE A 285 16.03 -20.62 -25.42
N GLU A 286 16.00 -19.47 -26.12
CA GLU A 286 14.78 -18.69 -26.30
C GLU A 286 13.72 -19.45 -27.14
N LYS A 287 14.13 -20.18 -28.17
CA LYS A 287 13.27 -21.09 -28.93
C LYS A 287 12.75 -22.24 -28.06
N ASP A 288 13.61 -22.85 -27.25
CA ASP A 288 13.22 -23.92 -26.32
C ASP A 288 12.21 -23.44 -25.28
N PHE A 289 12.44 -22.27 -24.68
CA PHE A 289 11.50 -21.66 -23.75
C PHE A 289 10.14 -21.39 -24.41
N SER A 290 10.16 -20.94 -25.66
CA SER A 290 8.93 -20.56 -26.36
C SER A 290 8.14 -21.79 -26.82
N LYS A 291 8.83 -22.87 -27.18
CA LYS A 291 8.23 -24.20 -27.33
C LYS A 291 7.62 -24.67 -26.02
N TRP A 292 8.36 -24.57 -24.91
CA TRP A 292 7.87 -24.97 -23.59
C TRP A 292 6.61 -24.20 -23.18
N LEU A 293 6.56 -22.88 -23.41
CA LEU A 293 5.37 -22.06 -23.15
C LEU A 293 4.15 -22.53 -23.94
N ASN A 294 4.32 -22.85 -25.24
CA ASN A 294 3.23 -23.37 -26.06
C ASN A 294 2.75 -24.73 -25.58
N ASP A 295 3.68 -25.64 -25.28
CA ASP A 295 3.39 -27.00 -24.85
C ASP A 295 2.64 -27.05 -23.50
N HIS A 296 2.83 -26.05 -22.63
CA HIS A 296 2.30 -26.05 -21.25
C HIS A 296 1.27 -24.93 -20.98
N MET A 297 0.79 -24.23 -22.02
CA MET A 297 0.02 -22.98 -21.88
C MET A 297 -1.20 -23.07 -20.94
N SER A 298 -1.84 -24.25 -20.82
CA SER A 298 -2.97 -24.48 -19.93
C SER A 298 -2.61 -24.68 -18.45
N GLU A 299 -1.35 -24.92 -18.13
CA GLU A 299 -0.86 -25.30 -16.79
C GLU A 299 -0.09 -24.16 -16.12
N LEU A 300 0.22 -23.10 -16.86
CA LEU A 300 1.03 -21.99 -16.38
C LEU A 300 0.28 -21.11 -15.36
N PRO A 301 0.98 -20.57 -14.35
CA PRO A 301 0.37 -19.75 -13.28
C PRO A 301 0.07 -18.30 -13.72
N VAL A 302 0.00 -18.05 -15.04
CA VAL A 302 -0.15 -16.75 -15.71
C VAL A 302 -1.29 -16.87 -16.73
N PRO A 303 -2.14 -15.84 -16.93
CA PRO A 303 -3.23 -15.89 -17.91
C PRO A 303 -2.74 -16.21 -19.33
N LYS A 304 -3.52 -16.99 -20.09
CA LYS A 304 -3.15 -17.45 -21.44
C LYS A 304 -2.95 -16.28 -22.39
N GLU A 305 -3.75 -15.24 -22.25
CA GLU A 305 -3.70 -14.02 -23.04
C GLU A 305 -2.35 -13.31 -22.85
N GLN A 306 -1.83 -13.31 -21.63
CA GLN A 306 -0.55 -12.70 -21.27
C GLN A 306 0.62 -13.53 -21.82
N VAL A 307 0.54 -14.87 -21.74
CA VAL A 307 1.52 -15.76 -22.38
C VAL A 307 1.54 -15.56 -23.90
N ALA A 308 0.36 -15.45 -24.52
CA ALA A 308 0.24 -15.18 -25.95
C ALA A 308 0.79 -13.80 -26.34
N GLU A 309 0.58 -12.78 -25.52
CA GLU A 309 1.19 -11.45 -25.71
C GLU A 309 2.73 -11.53 -25.66
N PHE A 310 3.29 -12.28 -24.70
CA PHE A 310 4.75 -12.47 -24.63
C PHE A 310 5.30 -13.20 -25.85
N LEU A 311 4.61 -14.22 -26.35
CA LEU A 311 5.02 -14.95 -27.55
C LEU A 311 4.98 -14.07 -28.81
N LYS A 312 3.99 -13.16 -28.93
CA LYS A 312 3.90 -12.23 -30.08
C LYS A 312 5.05 -11.23 -30.16
N GLY A 313 5.60 -10.82 -29.01
CA GLY A 313 6.71 -9.88 -28.95
C GLY A 313 8.06 -10.46 -29.37
N ARG A 314 8.13 -11.77 -29.62
CA ARG A 314 9.37 -12.46 -29.96
C ARG A 314 9.38 -12.82 -31.44
N THR A 315 10.15 -12.05 -32.19
CA THR A 315 10.45 -12.30 -33.59
C THR A 315 11.71 -13.17 -33.65
N TRP A 316 11.54 -14.46 -33.86
CA TRP A 316 12.59 -15.36 -34.35
C TRP A 316 12.20 -15.89 -35.71
#